data_AF-A0A2T3A189-F1
#
_entry.id   AF-A0A2T3A189-F1
#
_cell.length_a   1.000
_cell.length_b   1.000
_cell.length_c   1.000
_cell.angle_alpha   90.00
_cell.angle_beta   90.00
_cell.angle_gamma   90.00
#
_symmetry.space_group_name_H-M   'P 1'
#
loop_
_entity.id
_entity.type
_entity.pdbx_description
1 polymer ?
#
loop_
_entity_poly.entity_id
_entity_poly.type
_entity_poly.pdbx_seq_one_letter_code
_entity_poly.pdbx_strand_id
1 'polypeptide(L)'
;MDSGSITATQPVNSVKAQEIFDTEVEAAGCTSAADSAKLDCLRRVDYDTFANAANNVPAYLGHTSLAFSYARRPDGRTFTASPGLLAPTEKYAEVSMIIGTQENWLSKPS
;
A
#
# COMPACT_ATOMS: atom_id res chain seq x y z
N MET A 1 1.07 14.51 -14.56
CA MET A 1 0.63 13.99 -13.25
C MET A 1 -0.73 14.62 -12.97
N ASP A 2 -1.80 13.83 -13.06
CA ASP A 2 -3.17 14.34 -12.81
C ASP A 2 -3.65 13.81 -11.46
N SER A 3 -3.74 14.71 -10.48
CA SER A 3 -4.21 14.43 -9.12
C SER A 3 -3.41 13.37 -8.36
N GLY A 4 -2.09 13.50 -8.38
CA GLY A 4 -1.21 12.71 -7.55
C GLY A 4 0.27 12.93 -7.88
N SER A 5 1.11 12.94 -6.85
CA SER A 5 2.57 13.02 -6.99
C SER A 5 3.28 12.31 -5.82
N ILE A 6 3.68 13.07 -4.81
CA ILE A 6 4.35 12.60 -3.60
C ILE A 6 3.29 12.05 -2.63
N THR A 7 3.39 10.78 -2.29
CA THR A 7 2.60 10.17 -1.21
C THR A 7 3.55 9.69 -0.13
N ALA A 8 3.45 10.31 1.05
CA ALA A 8 4.25 9.88 2.19
C ALA A 8 3.77 8.52 2.70
N THR A 9 4.69 7.56 2.80
CA THR A 9 4.39 6.22 3.31
C THR A 9 5.46 5.74 4.27
N GLN A 10 5.04 4.92 5.24
CA GLN A 10 5.97 4.20 6.11
C GLN A 10 6.59 3.01 5.36
N PRO A 11 7.75 2.49 5.82
CA PRO A 11 8.42 1.34 5.21
C PRO A 11 7.55 0.10 5.05
N VAL A 12 7.96 -0.81 4.17
CA VAL A 12 7.24 -2.07 3.88
C VAL A 12 7.11 -2.99 5.09
N ASN A 13 8.02 -2.88 6.07
CA ASN A 13 8.01 -3.63 7.33
C ASN A 13 7.48 -2.82 8.53
N SER A 14 6.75 -1.73 8.26
CA SER A 14 6.07 -0.96 9.32
C SER A 14 4.93 -1.74 9.98
N VAL A 15 4.53 -1.33 11.19
CA VAL A 15 3.37 -1.89 11.92
C VAL A 15 2.13 -1.99 11.03
N LYS A 16 1.73 -0.90 10.36
CA LYS A 16 0.56 -0.92 9.48
C LYS A 16 0.67 -1.95 8.35
N ALA A 17 1.85 -2.12 7.76
CA ALA A 17 2.03 -3.07 6.66
C ALA A 17 1.98 -4.52 7.17
N GLN A 18 2.54 -4.76 8.35
CA GLN A 18 2.49 -6.06 9.02
C GLN A 18 1.05 -6.42 9.42
N GLU A 19 0.28 -5.48 9.98
CA GLU A 19 -1.14 -5.69 10.34
C GLU A 19 -2.00 -6.06 9.13
N ILE A 20 -1.79 -5.41 7.98
CA ILE A 20 -2.48 -5.77 6.73
C ILE A 20 -2.09 -7.18 6.27
N PHE A 21 -0.79 -7.51 6.27
CA PHE A 21 -0.33 -8.85 5.91
C PHE A 21 -0.87 -9.94 6.86
N ASP A 22 -0.88 -9.69 8.16
CA ASP A 22 -1.38 -10.64 9.15
C ASP A 22 -2.89 -10.86 9.00
N THR A 23 -3.64 -9.82 8.65
CA THR A 23 -5.08 -9.91 8.35
C THR A 23 -5.34 -10.80 7.13
N GLU A 24 -4.54 -10.67 6.07
CA GLU A 24 -4.63 -11.55 4.89
C GLU A 24 -4.28 -13.00 5.22
N VAL A 25 -3.21 -13.21 5.99
CA VAL A 25 -2.79 -14.54 6.45
C VAL A 25 -3.90 -15.21 7.27
N GLU A 26 -4.56 -14.46 8.15
CA GLU A 26 -5.71 -14.93 8.91
C GLU A 26 -6.88 -15.30 8.01
N ALA A 27 -7.28 -14.40 7.12
CA ALA A 27 -8.40 -14.61 6.21
C ALA A 27 -8.18 -15.78 5.23
N ALA A 28 -6.93 -16.04 4.84
CA ALA A 28 -6.56 -17.16 3.98
C ALA A 28 -6.38 -18.50 4.73
N GLY A 29 -6.50 -18.52 6.06
CA GLY A 29 -6.30 -19.73 6.87
C GLY A 29 -4.82 -20.15 7.02
N CYS A 30 -3.89 -19.22 6.83
CA CYS A 30 -2.44 -19.47 6.85
C CYS A 30 -1.76 -19.20 8.21
N THR A 31 -2.52 -18.97 9.28
CA THR A 31 -1.99 -18.60 10.61
C THR A 31 -1.22 -19.71 11.32
N SER A 32 -1.49 -20.97 10.99
CA SER A 32 -0.80 -22.13 11.56
C SER A 32 0.58 -22.37 10.96
N ALA A 33 0.91 -21.71 9.85
CA ALA A 33 2.25 -21.75 9.27
C ALA A 33 3.24 -20.98 10.14
N ALA A 34 4.48 -21.47 10.22
CA ALA A 34 5.58 -20.69 10.79
C ALA A 34 5.71 -19.34 10.06
N ASP A 35 6.16 -18.28 10.75
CA ASP A 35 6.21 -16.93 10.17
C ASP A 35 6.97 -16.86 8.85
N SER A 36 8.09 -17.58 8.74
CA SER A 36 8.90 -17.66 7.52
C SER A 36 8.22 -18.40 6.36
N ALA A 37 7.14 -19.15 6.63
CA ALA A 37 6.39 -19.95 5.66
C ALA A 37 4.98 -19.40 5.34
N LYS A 38 4.51 -18.37 6.06
CA LYS A 38 3.18 -17.74 5.83
C LYS A 38 3.01 -17.28 4.38
N LEU A 39 4.05 -16.68 3.80
CA LEU A 39 4.03 -16.23 2.41
C LEU A 39 3.92 -17.40 1.42
N ASP A 40 4.58 -18.52 1.70
CA ASP A 40 4.49 -19.71 0.85
C ASP A 40 3.13 -20.40 0.99
N CYS A 41 2.51 -20.33 2.16
CA CYS A 41 1.12 -20.76 2.35
C CYS A 41 0.16 -19.94 1.48
N LEU A 42 0.26 -18.61 1.52
CA LEU A 42 -0.55 -17.71 0.69
C LEU A 42 -0.40 -17.98 -0.81
N ARG A 43 0.78 -18.42 -1.27
CA ARG A 43 1.01 -18.77 -2.68
C ARG A 43 0.36 -20.09 -3.11
N ARG A 44 -0.07 -20.93 -2.17
CA ARG A 44 -0.60 -22.28 -2.43
C ARG A 44 -2.11 -22.39 -2.29
N VAL A 45 -2.77 -21.42 -1.65
CA VAL A 45 -4.23 -21.39 -1.62
C VAL A 45 -4.79 -21.17 -3.02
N ASP A 46 -6.02 -21.60 -3.25
CA ASP A 46 -6.68 -21.34 -4.53
C ASP A 46 -6.98 -19.85 -4.72
N TYR A 47 -7.25 -19.47 -5.97
CA TYR A 47 -7.47 -18.08 -6.35
C TYR A 47 -8.59 -17.42 -5.55
N ASP A 48 -9.73 -18.08 -5.36
CA ASP A 48 -10.88 -17.48 -4.69
C ASP A 48 -10.59 -17.27 -3.20
N THR A 49 -9.90 -18.21 -2.56
CA THR A 49 -9.42 -18.04 -1.18
C THR A 49 -8.48 -16.84 -1.06
N PHE A 50 -7.49 -16.72 -1.95
CA PHE A 50 -6.57 -15.58 -1.91
C PHE A 50 -7.27 -14.25 -2.22
N ALA A 51 -8.13 -14.22 -3.24
CA ALA A 51 -8.86 -13.02 -3.63
C ALA A 51 -9.78 -12.52 -2.51
N ASN A 52 -10.46 -13.43 -1.81
CA ASN A 52 -11.29 -13.08 -0.65
C ASN A 52 -10.42 -12.56 0.51
N ALA A 53 -9.29 -13.21 0.79
CA ALA A 53 -8.36 -12.77 1.84
C ALA A 53 -7.78 -11.37 1.57
N ALA A 54 -7.30 -11.11 0.35
CA ALA A 54 -6.76 -9.82 -0.06
C ALA A 54 -7.83 -8.70 -0.10
N ASN A 55 -9.10 -9.05 -0.23
CA ASN A 55 -10.19 -8.06 -0.12
C ASN A 55 -10.75 -7.93 1.30
N ASN A 56 -10.25 -8.70 2.27
CA ASN A 56 -10.69 -8.65 3.67
C ASN A 56 -9.92 -7.62 4.52
N VAL A 57 -9.62 -6.46 3.93
CA VAL A 57 -8.91 -5.35 4.56
C VAL A 57 -9.63 -4.02 4.27
N PRO A 58 -9.40 -2.95 5.04
CA PRO A 58 -10.08 -1.67 4.80
C PRO A 58 -9.86 -1.15 3.38
N ALA A 59 -10.96 -0.89 2.67
CA ALA A 59 -10.95 -0.34 1.32
C ALA A 59 -11.15 1.18 1.32
N TYR A 60 -10.80 1.83 0.21
CA TYR A 60 -10.87 3.30 0.12
C TYR A 60 -12.29 3.87 0.12
N LEU A 61 -13.30 3.05 -0.21
CA LEU A 61 -14.72 3.39 -0.11
C LEU A 61 -15.28 3.19 1.31
N GLY A 62 -14.48 2.66 2.24
CA GLY A 62 -14.86 2.47 3.63
C GLY A 62 -14.56 3.68 4.52
N HIS A 63 -14.81 3.53 5.82
CA HIS A 63 -14.61 4.59 6.82
C HIS A 63 -13.17 5.14 6.87
N THR A 64 -12.17 4.29 6.61
CA THR A 64 -10.76 4.70 6.58
C THR A 64 -10.40 5.55 5.37
N SER A 65 -11.26 5.64 4.36
CA SER A 65 -11.09 6.45 3.15
C SER A 65 -9.69 6.29 2.56
N LEU A 66 -8.97 7.39 2.32
CA LEU A 66 -7.63 7.40 1.72
C LEU A 66 -6.51 6.84 2.61
N ALA A 67 -6.80 6.29 3.79
CA ALA A 67 -5.83 5.56 4.59
C ALA A 67 -5.59 4.14 4.04
N PHE A 68 -5.16 4.04 2.78
CA PHE A 68 -5.04 2.81 2.00
C PHE A 68 -4.32 1.66 2.74
N SER A 69 -4.88 0.44 2.60
CA SER A 69 -4.25 -0.81 3.01
C SER A 69 -3.05 -1.15 2.10
N TYR A 70 -3.25 -1.03 0.79
CA TYR A 70 -2.22 -1.20 -0.24
C TYR A 70 -1.68 0.15 -0.70
N ALA A 71 -0.38 0.37 -0.54
CA ALA A 71 0.32 1.56 -1.01
C ALA A 71 1.76 1.21 -1.38
N ARG A 72 2.40 2.01 -2.26
CA ARG A 72 3.84 1.90 -2.49
C ARG A 72 4.59 2.33 -1.22
N ARG A 73 5.39 1.43 -0.64
CA ARG A 73 6.12 1.64 0.61
C ARG A 73 7.62 1.46 0.40
N PRO A 74 8.47 2.23 1.09
CA PRO A 74 9.92 2.08 0.96
C PRO A 74 10.38 0.67 1.32
N ASP A 75 11.21 0.08 0.46
CA ASP A 75 11.80 -1.26 0.61
C ASP A 75 13.32 -1.22 0.86
N GLY A 76 13.93 -0.03 0.81
CA GLY A 76 15.38 0.16 0.96
C GLY A 76 16.20 -0.22 -0.28
N ARG A 77 15.56 -0.66 -1.38
CA ARG A 77 16.23 -1.09 -2.62
C ARG A 77 15.65 -0.42 -3.86
N THR A 78 14.41 -0.73 -4.21
CA THR A 78 13.70 -0.19 -5.38
C THR A 78 13.15 1.19 -5.07
N PHE A 79 12.61 1.34 -3.87
CA PHE A 79 12.06 2.56 -3.34
C PHE A 79 12.73 2.82 -2.00
N THR A 80 13.86 3.53 -2.05
CA THR A 80 14.86 3.54 -0.97
C THR A 80 14.42 4.34 0.26
N ALA A 81 13.55 5.33 0.08
CA ALA A 81 12.95 6.10 1.15
C ALA A 81 11.58 6.66 0.70
N SER A 82 10.84 7.26 1.63
CA SER A 82 9.58 7.93 1.31
C SER A 82 9.83 9.07 0.30
N PRO A 83 8.93 9.31 -0.69
CA PRO A 83 9.12 10.35 -1.71
C PRO A 83 9.36 11.74 -1.14
N GLY A 84 8.78 12.06 0.01
CA GLY A 84 9.00 13.33 0.70
C GLY A 84 10.45 13.54 1.17
N LEU A 85 11.24 12.47 1.29
CA LEU A 85 12.67 12.51 1.60
C LEU A 85 13.54 12.43 0.33
N LEU A 86 13.07 11.76 -0.72
CA LEU A 86 13.81 11.60 -1.97
C LEU A 86 13.77 12.86 -2.83
N ALA A 87 12.62 13.54 -2.91
CA ALA A 87 12.48 14.72 -3.77
C ALA A 87 13.42 15.88 -3.38
N PRO A 88 13.55 16.26 -2.09
CA PRO A 88 14.49 17.32 -1.68
C PRO A 88 15.97 16.95 -1.85
N THR A 89 16.27 15.65 -2.03
CA THR A 89 17.65 15.16 -2.22
C THR A 89 17.97 14.84 -3.68
N GLU A 90 17.12 15.29 -4.62
CA GLU A 90 17.28 15.12 -6.07
C GLU A 90 17.41 13.64 -6.49
N LYS A 91 16.86 12.73 -5.68
CA LYS A 91 16.85 11.28 -5.96
C LYS A 91 15.63 10.90 -6.80
N TYR A 92 15.49 11.54 -7.95
CA TYR A 92 14.47 11.26 -8.95
C TYR A 92 15.03 11.59 -10.35
N ALA A 93 14.41 11.09 -11.41
CA ALA A 93 14.81 11.45 -12.76
C ALA A 93 14.33 12.87 -13.09
N GLU A 94 15.25 13.77 -13.43
CA GLU A 94 14.94 15.14 -13.83
C GLU A 94 14.42 15.17 -15.27
N VAL A 95 13.10 15.30 -15.42
CA VAL A 95 12.41 15.39 -16.71
C VAL A 95 11.34 16.48 -16.64
N SER A 96 11.04 17.12 -17.78
CA SER A 96 9.94 18.10 -17.84
C SER A 96 8.60 17.44 -17.50
N MET A 97 7.84 18.06 -16.61
CA MET A 97 6.57 17.52 -16.11
C MET A 97 5.49 18.60 -16.03
N ILE A 98 4.25 18.21 -16.36
CA ILE A 98 3.03 18.98 -16.09
C ILE A 98 2.28 18.28 -14.96
N ILE A 99 1.86 19.04 -13.95
CA ILE A 99 1.07 18.55 -12.82
C ILE A 99 -0.17 19.42 -12.61
N GLY A 100 -1.32 18.78 -12.40
CA GLY A 100 -2.60 19.44 -12.16
C GLY A 100 -3.44 18.71 -11.12
N THR A 101 -4.45 19.40 -10.60
CA THR A 101 -5.47 18.86 -9.69
C THR A 101 -6.85 19.30 -10.14
N GLN A 102 -7.87 18.52 -9.79
CA GLN A 102 -9.25 18.99 -9.87
C GLN A 102 -9.52 19.97 -8.73
N GLU A 103 -10.41 20.94 -8.96
CA GLU A 103 -10.84 21.91 -7.95
C GLU A 103 -11.43 21.23 -6.71
N ASN A 104 -12.20 20.15 -6.93
CA ASN A 104 -12.96 19.45 -5.90
C ASN A 104 -12.47 18.00 -5.69
N TRP A 105 -11.15 17.79 -5.56
CA TRP A 105 -10.56 16.44 -5.43
C TRP A 105 -11.10 15.60 -4.24
N LEU A 106 -11.47 16.24 -3.12
CA LEU A 106 -11.96 15.56 -1.90
C LEU A 106 -13.37 15.98 -1.49
N SER A 107 -14.17 16.55 -2.38
CA SER A 107 -15.39 17.26 -1.96
C SER A 107 -16.34 16.39 -1.12
N LYS A 108 -16.56 16.82 0.13
CA LYS A 108 -17.78 16.53 0.90
C LYS A 108 -18.95 17.24 0.22
N PRO A 109 -20.16 16.63 0.20
CA PRO A 109 -21.35 17.36 -0.23
C PRO A 109 -21.55 18.58 0.69
N SER A 110 -21.93 19.70 0.07
CA SER A 110 -22.31 20.97 0.71
C SER A 110 -23.49 20.79 1.68
#